data_AF-A0A9P1DW87-F1
#
_entry.id   AF-A0A9P1DW87-F1
#
_cell.length_a   1.000
_cell.length_b   1.000
_cell.length_c   1.000
_cell.angle_alpha   90.00
_cell.angle_beta   90.00
_cell.angle_gamma   90.00
#
_symmetry.space_group_name_H-M   'P 1'
#
loop_
_entity.id
_entity.type
_entity.pdbx_description
1 polymer ?
#
loop_
_entity_poly.entity_id
_entity_poly.type
_entity_poly.pdbx_seq_one_letter_code
_entity_poly.pdbx_strand_id
1 'polypeptide(L)'
;MAVAEGTARQVSVAELSQVFVEELEGRDDDADWEIEDWSKTHVVQELRRLGANAESIKLGDEVRLVFSATLTASVVDLSPGVAAHFTEDGKLAFLAFNVLDARAARRLALAKEFEPS
;
A
#
# COMPACT_ATOMS: atom_id res chain seq x y z
N MET A 1 20.76 10.62 18.29
CA MET A 1 19.47 10.30 17.65
C MET A 1 19.59 8.91 17.08
N ALA A 2 18.93 7.92 17.67
CA ALA A 2 18.92 6.56 17.14
C ALA A 2 17.89 6.52 16.00
N VAL A 3 18.37 6.36 14.77
CA VAL A 3 17.52 6.01 13.64
C VAL A 3 17.17 4.54 13.88
N ALA A 4 15.89 4.23 14.14
CA ALA A 4 15.46 2.84 14.18
C ALA A 4 15.65 2.28 12.77
N GLU A 5 16.75 1.56 12.55
CA GLU A 5 17.02 0.82 11.31
C GLU A 5 16.00 -0.32 11.22
N GLY A 6 14.83 -0.01 10.66
CA GLY A 6 13.93 -1.04 10.15
C GLY A 6 14.66 -1.74 9.02
N THR A 7 15.11 -2.98 9.25
CA THR A 7 15.78 -3.79 8.23
C THR A 7 14.87 -3.91 7.01
N ALA A 8 15.25 -3.25 5.92
CA ALA A 8 14.61 -3.38 4.63
C ALA A 8 14.63 -4.84 4.17
N ARG A 9 13.45 -5.46 4.01
CA ARG A 9 13.32 -6.82 3.46
C ARG A 9 12.57 -6.77 2.15
N GLN A 10 13.04 -7.48 1.13
CA GLN A 10 12.20 -7.70 -0.05
C GLN A 10 11.07 -8.65 0.31
N VAL A 11 9.86 -8.31 -0.11
CA VAL A 11 8.67 -9.13 0.05
C VAL A 11 7.93 -9.19 -1.28
N SER A 12 7.33 -10.34 -1.59
CA SER A 12 6.51 -10.48 -2.80
C SER A 12 5.12 -9.90 -2.54
N VAL A 13 4.68 -8.97 -3.37
CA VAL A 13 3.38 -8.28 -3.23
C VAL A 13 2.36 -8.67 -4.29
N ALA A 14 2.66 -9.61 -5.18
CA ALA A 14 1.79 -9.96 -6.30
C ALA A 14 0.37 -10.35 -5.83
N GLU A 15 0.27 -11.26 -4.87
CA GLU A 15 -1.00 -11.72 -4.31
C GLU A 15 -1.76 -10.59 -3.60
N LEU A 16 -1.03 -9.79 -2.82
CA LEU A 16 -1.58 -8.63 -2.12
C LEU A 16 -2.15 -7.58 -3.10
N SER A 17 -1.40 -7.24 -4.15
CA SER A 17 -1.82 -6.28 -5.16
C SER A 17 -3.07 -6.74 -5.90
N GLN A 18 -3.16 -8.04 -6.22
CA GLN A 18 -4.32 -8.60 -6.88
C GLN A 18 -5.58 -8.56 -6.01
N VAL A 19 -5.45 -8.86 -4.71
CA VAL A 19 -6.58 -8.73 -3.77
C VAL A 19 -7.09 -7.29 -3.70
N PHE A 20 -6.21 -6.28 -3.64
CA PHE A 20 -6.66 -4.88 -3.66
C PHE A 20 -7.33 -4.48 -4.97
N VAL A 21 -6.82 -4.96 -6.11
CA VAL A 21 -7.45 -4.71 -7.41
C VAL A 21 -8.87 -5.28 -7.45
N GLU A 22 -9.03 -6.54 -7.06
CA GLU A 22 -10.35 -7.22 -7.02
C GLU A 22 -11.30 -6.55 -6.03
N GLU A 23 -10.82 -6.15 -4.85
CA GLU A 23 -11.62 -5.43 -3.85
C GLU A 23 -12.08 -4.07 -4.38
N LEU A 24 -11.19 -3.28 -4.97
CA LEU A 24 -11.53 -1.95 -5.48
C LEU A 24 -12.50 -2.05 -6.66
N GLU A 25 -12.23 -2.91 -7.63
CA GLU A 25 -13.13 -3.10 -8.78
C GLU A 25 -14.52 -3.63 -8.39
N GLY A 26 -14.62 -4.37 -7.28
CA GLY A 26 -15.89 -4.85 -6.75
C GLY A 26 -16.70 -3.81 -5.97
N ARG A 27 -16.15 -2.64 -5.65
CA ARG A 27 -16.89 -1.57 -4.95
C ARG A 27 -17.71 -0.74 -5.93
N ASP A 28 -18.90 -0.32 -5.50
CA ASP A 28 -19.77 0.62 -6.23
C ASP A 28 -19.75 1.97 -5.50
N ASP A 29 -18.57 2.60 -5.50
CA ASP A 29 -18.24 3.80 -4.72
C ASP A 29 -17.63 4.92 -5.59
N ASP A 30 -17.75 4.85 -6.92
CA ASP A 30 -17.05 5.75 -7.86
C ASP A 30 -17.31 7.25 -7.59
N ALA A 31 -18.51 7.58 -7.07
CA ALA A 31 -18.85 8.95 -6.69
C ALA A 31 -18.02 9.48 -5.51
N ASP A 32 -17.62 8.62 -4.57
CA ASP A 32 -16.80 9.02 -3.42
C ASP A 32 -15.37 9.36 -3.87
N TRP A 33 -14.85 8.62 -4.86
CA TRP A 33 -13.53 8.88 -5.45
C TRP A 33 -13.46 10.23 -6.17
N GLU A 34 -14.51 10.59 -6.91
CA GLU A 34 -14.59 11.90 -7.57
C GLU A 34 -14.62 13.05 -6.57
N ILE A 35 -15.24 12.86 -5.40
CA ILE A 35 -15.26 13.85 -4.31
C ILE A 35 -13.86 14.03 -3.69
N GLU A 36 -13.05 12.98 -3.68
CA GLU A 36 -11.68 12.99 -3.15
C GLU A 36 -10.63 13.47 -4.18
N ASP A 37 -11.05 14.01 -5.33
CA ASP A 37 -10.18 14.43 -6.45
C ASP A 37 -9.29 13.29 -6.98
N TRP A 38 -9.71 12.04 -6.79
CA TRP A 38 -8.97 10.86 -7.20
C TRP A 38 -9.75 9.99 -8.17
N SER A 39 -9.01 9.31 -9.06
CA SER A 39 -9.60 8.31 -9.94
C SER A 39 -9.31 6.91 -9.40
N LYS A 40 -10.35 6.19 -8.99
CA LYS A 40 -10.28 4.76 -8.67
C LYS A 40 -9.62 3.95 -9.78
N THR A 41 -9.96 4.25 -11.04
CA THR A 41 -9.36 3.61 -12.22
C THR A 41 -7.85 3.81 -12.24
N HIS A 42 -7.37 5.02 -11.93
CA HIS A 42 -5.94 5.31 -11.83
C HIS A 42 -5.27 4.51 -10.71
N VAL A 43 -5.86 4.47 -9.52
CA VAL A 43 -5.35 3.68 -8.39
C VAL A 43 -5.26 2.18 -8.72
N VAL A 44 -6.30 1.62 -9.33
CA VAL A 44 -6.32 0.22 -9.79
C VAL A 44 -5.23 -0.04 -10.85
N GLN A 45 -5.02 0.89 -11.78
CA GLN A 45 -3.96 0.75 -12.78
C GLN A 45 -2.57 0.75 -12.14
N GLU A 46 -2.31 1.61 -11.16
CA GLU A 46 -1.03 1.65 -10.47
C GLU A 46 -0.79 0.38 -9.64
N LEU A 47 -1.82 -0.14 -8.97
CA LEU A 47 -1.74 -1.44 -8.27
C LEU A 47 -1.41 -2.59 -9.22
N ARG A 48 -1.98 -2.60 -10.43
CA ARG A 48 -1.68 -3.60 -11.48
C ARG A 48 -0.28 -3.48 -12.06
N ARG A 49 0.32 -2.29 -12.02
CA ARG A 49 1.66 -2.00 -12.53
C ARG A 49 2.76 -2.26 -11.49
N LEU A 50 2.40 -2.54 -10.24
CA LEU A 50 3.36 -2.87 -9.21
C LEU A 50 4.24 -4.04 -9.67
N GLY A 51 5.55 -3.90 -9.41
CA GLY A 51 6.46 -5.03 -9.56
C GLY A 51 6.08 -6.16 -8.61
N ALA A 52 6.58 -7.36 -8.89
CA ALA A 52 6.30 -8.54 -8.05
C ALA A 52 6.79 -8.37 -6.60
N ASN A 53 7.76 -7.48 -6.36
CA ASN A 53 8.44 -7.30 -5.09
C ASN A 53 8.39 -5.84 -4.62
N ALA A 54 8.39 -5.66 -3.30
CA ALA A 54 8.51 -4.37 -2.62
C ALA A 54 9.57 -4.44 -1.52
N GLU A 55 10.10 -3.30 -1.13
CA GLU A 55 10.90 -3.16 0.09
C GLU A 55 9.97 -2.94 1.29
N SER A 56 10.03 -3.81 2.30
CA SER A 56 9.25 -3.70 3.53
C SER A 56 10.02 -2.97 4.61
N ILE A 57 9.42 -1.94 5.19
CA ILE A 57 9.96 -1.15 6.31
C ILE A 57 8.93 -1.11 7.44
N LYS A 58 9.32 -1.49 8.65
CA LYS A 58 8.49 -1.35 9.87
C LYS A 58 8.83 -0.07 10.59
N LEU A 59 7.82 0.77 10.84
CA LEU A 59 7.92 2.07 11.52
C LEU A 59 6.89 2.10 12.66
N GLY A 60 7.30 1.63 13.84
CA GLY A 60 6.37 1.48 14.97
C GLY A 60 5.24 0.50 14.65
N ASP A 61 4.01 1.00 14.67
CA ASP A 61 2.77 0.26 14.38
C ASP A 61 2.37 0.30 12.90
N GLU A 62 3.22 0.85 12.03
CA GLU A 62 3.00 0.88 10.60
C GLU A 62 4.04 0.02 9.87
N VAL A 63 3.60 -0.70 8.84
CA VAL A 63 4.49 -1.35 7.87
C VAL A 63 4.27 -0.71 6.51
N ARG A 64 5.37 -0.31 5.87
CA ARG A 64 5.37 0.27 4.52
C ARG A 64 5.95 -0.71 3.53
N LEU A 65 5.24 -0.91 2.43
CA LEU A 65 5.73 -1.63 1.25
C LEU A 65 6.10 -0.60 0.20
N VAL A 66 7.40 -0.35 0.05
CA VAL A 66 7.98 0.72 -0.76
C VAL A 66 8.32 0.22 -2.15
N PHE A 67 7.86 0.97 -3.15
CA PHE A 67 8.08 0.73 -4.59
C PHE A 67 8.97 1.81 -5.22
N SER A 68 8.97 3.01 -4.64
CA SER A 68 9.78 4.15 -5.07
C SER A 68 10.27 4.93 -3.85
N ALA A 69 11.55 5.33 -3.88
CA ALA A 69 12.14 6.20 -2.86
C ALA A 69 11.77 7.69 -3.03
N THR A 70 10.80 7.99 -3.89
CA THR A 70 10.39 9.37 -4.22
C THR A 70 9.47 9.93 -3.13
N LEU A 71 9.54 11.24 -2.91
CA LEU A 71 8.64 11.92 -1.99
C LEU A 71 7.17 11.77 -2.43
N THR A 72 6.29 11.58 -1.45
CA THR A 72 4.86 11.43 -1.67
C THR A 72 4.17 12.79 -1.61
N ALA A 73 3.22 13.02 -2.51
CA ALA A 73 2.41 14.22 -2.58
C ALA A 73 1.03 14.01 -1.96
N SER A 74 0.47 12.82 -2.15
CA SER A 74 -0.94 12.57 -1.89
C SER A 74 -1.15 11.16 -1.31
N VAL A 75 -2.24 10.99 -0.58
CA VAL A 75 -2.58 9.76 0.14
C VAL A 75 -4.03 9.40 -0.17
N VAL A 76 -4.27 8.11 -0.39
CA VAL A 76 -5.60 7.55 -0.68
C VAL A 76 -5.84 6.38 0.26
N ASP A 77 -6.97 6.38 0.95
CA ASP A 77 -7.37 5.24 1.77
C ASP A 77 -7.92 4.11 0.88
N LEU A 78 -7.23 2.97 0.85
CA LEU A 78 -7.69 1.81 0.07
C LEU A 78 -8.69 0.97 0.86
N SER A 79 -8.45 0.82 2.16
CA SER A 79 -9.31 0.06 3.08
C SER A 79 -8.97 0.45 4.51
N PRO A 80 -9.81 0.11 5.51
CA PRO A 80 -9.48 0.37 6.90
C PRO A 80 -8.08 -0.15 7.28
N GLY A 81 -7.23 0.77 7.74
CA GLY A 81 -5.85 0.50 8.12
C GLY A 81 -4.87 0.34 6.95
N VAL A 82 -5.27 0.60 5.71
CA VAL A 82 -4.39 0.55 4.52
C VAL A 82 -4.53 1.80 3.67
N ALA A 83 -3.42 2.50 3.48
CA ALA A 83 -3.34 3.70 2.64
C ALA A 83 -2.32 3.53 1.51
N ALA A 84 -2.63 4.08 0.35
CA ALA A 84 -1.76 4.21 -0.80
C ALA A 84 -1.19 5.62 -0.88
N HIS A 85 0.14 5.71 -0.93
CA HIS A 85 0.82 6.99 -1.06
C HIS A 85 1.36 7.17 -2.46
N PHE A 86 1.02 8.28 -3.09
CA PHE A 86 1.39 8.60 -4.46
C PHE A 86 2.39 9.75 -4.51
N THR A 87 3.26 9.71 -5.51
CA THR A 87 4.16 10.81 -5.88
C THR A 87 3.41 11.95 -6.58
N GLU A 88 4.06 13.09 -6.80
CA GLU A 88 3.47 14.22 -7.55
C GLU A 88 3.10 13.86 -8.99
N ASP A 89 3.79 12.91 -9.62
CA ASP A 89 3.47 12.41 -10.97
C ASP A 89 2.39 11.30 -10.95
N GLY A 90 1.74 11.10 -9.80
CA GLY A 90 0.63 10.17 -9.62
C GLY A 90 1.04 8.70 -9.58
N LYS A 91 2.33 8.37 -9.39
CA LYS A 91 2.77 6.98 -9.28
C LYS A 91 2.68 6.48 -7.85
N LEU A 92 2.36 5.20 -7.69
CA LEU A 92 2.32 4.59 -6.36
C LEU A 92 3.75 4.49 -5.77
N ALA A 93 4.00 5.21 -4.69
CA ALA A 93 5.29 5.23 -4.01
C ALA A 93 5.41 4.11 -2.99
N PHE A 94 4.41 3.97 -2.11
CA PHE A 94 4.32 2.89 -1.14
C PHE A 94 2.89 2.64 -0.67
N LEU A 95 2.66 1.44 -0.14
CA LEU A 95 1.46 1.09 0.63
C LEU A 95 1.79 1.10 2.11
N ALA A 96 0.99 1.78 2.93
CA ALA A 96 1.11 1.82 4.38
C ALA A 96 0.04 0.93 5.03
N PHE A 97 0.45 0.12 5.99
CA PHE A 97 -0.41 -0.81 6.74
C PHE A 97 -0.30 -0.48 8.22
N ASN A 98 -1.40 -0.07 8.84
CA ASN A 98 -1.50 0.03 10.29
C ASN A 98 -1.70 -1.37 10.87
N VAL A 99 -0.68 -1.91 11.53
CA VAL A 99 -0.71 -3.29 12.05
C VAL A 99 -1.57 -3.45 13.31
N LEU A 100 -2.07 -2.35 13.89
CA LEU A 100 -3.11 -2.41 14.93
C LEU A 100 -4.49 -2.74 14.34
N ASP A 101 -4.69 -2.49 13.05
CA ASP A 101 -5.90 -2.95 12.36
C ASP A 101 -5.71 -4.42 11.94
N ALA A 102 -6.55 -5.29 12.52
CA ALA A 102 -6.46 -6.73 12.27
C ALA A 102 -6.69 -7.12 10.79
N ARG A 103 -7.44 -6.31 10.03
CA ARG A 103 -7.65 -6.56 8.59
C ARG A 103 -6.43 -6.16 7.79
N ALA A 104 -5.85 -5.00 8.08
CA ALA A 104 -4.60 -4.56 7.47
C ALA A 104 -3.46 -5.55 7.76
N ALA A 105 -3.32 -6.00 9.01
CA ALA A 105 -2.33 -7.00 9.39
C ALA A 105 -2.53 -8.34 8.65
N ARG A 106 -3.78 -8.80 8.48
CA ARG A 106 -4.10 -10.01 7.70
C ARG A 106 -3.76 -9.85 6.22
N ARG A 107 -4.01 -8.68 5.64
CA ARG A 107 -3.64 -8.40 4.25
C ARG A 107 -2.14 -8.37 4.08
N LEU A 108 -1.42 -7.73 5.00
CA LEU A 108 0.04 -7.71 4.99
C LEU A 108 0.64 -9.12 5.01
N ALA A 109 0.01 -10.08 5.66
CA ALA A 109 0.44 -11.48 5.66
C ALA A 109 0.37 -12.16 4.27
N LEU A 110 -0.35 -11.58 3.30
CA LEU A 110 -0.33 -12.02 1.90
C LEU A 110 0.94 -11.58 1.18
N ALA A 111 1.66 -10.59 1.71
CA ALA A 111 3.01 -10.28 1.25
C ALA A 111 3.96 -11.40 1.72
N LYS A 112 4.36 -12.27 0.80
CA LYS A 112 5.19 -13.44 1.11
C LYS A 112 6.56 -12.98 1.64
N GLU A 113 7.08 -13.74 2.60
CA GLU A 113 8.32 -13.46 3.36
C GLU A 113 8.19 -12.40 4.47
N PHE A 114 6.97 -11.89 4.75
CA PHE A 114 6.72 -11.13 5.96
C PHE A 114 6.47 -12.07 7.17
N GLU A 115 7.48 -12.20 8.03
CA GLU A 115 7.31 -12.80 9.37
C GLU A 115 7.01 -11.69 10.38
N PRO A 116 5.81 -11.66 11.01
CA PRO A 116 5.54 -10.71 12.08
C PRO A 116 6.47 -11.02 13.25
N SER A 117 7.48 -10.18 13.43
CA SER A 117 8.39 -10.22 14.58
C SER A 117 7.72 -9.65 15.81
#